data_AF-A0A6V8EU44-F1
#
_entry.id   AF-A0A6V8EU44-F1
#
_cell.length_a   1.000
_cell.length_b   1.000
_cell.length_c   1.000
_cell.angle_alpha   90.00
_cell.angle_beta   90.00
_cell.angle_gamma   90.00
#
_symmetry.space_group_name_H-M   'P 1'
#
loop_
_entity.id
_entity.type
_entity.pdbx_description
1 polymer ?
#
loop_
_entity_poly.entity_id
_entity_poly.type
_entity_poly.pdbx_seq_one_letter_code
_entity_poly.pdbx_strand_id
1 'polypeptide(L)'
;MNSKPEALAPELSSSARRIDTSRLNSVPWDHSGKHPGSIIVWWLFRAMIFIGHRIIFRNSKTDKVPEIGGGRISVSTHINGLVDPLVIVHSQDRRFTALGRHDLVTRPILGWWTRGLGIQPILRKAEMDEGITNSDFAGEINRRSMLTVSNCISNGYSAVVFPEGTSHQDSVLHGFKTGPFRTVFAAAALAELRNLPQPHLQPAGLHWRNHTKFRTDHHVEYLDPIPIPNPYSQEQAQSLLNGEWVEPPESEVIAMRDSVYSILKEATPDSPDWETYRAWIFIAHRKSQTPVDDLHQEVLKTREIRQQWREGNISQELSENALNAAKILHDHDLDARDLTVEGQLIRKRSSIFSLILGASMMLIAMPVFALSTFPQATLAWWLGDRTDEGIDARTTYHLMAAMFSLPLFWPIIGILWTLSAVLFYNLPPLFTPIFYIALFPIFYLAAILMALGYDFVNDFRRDRRRALLTRNSLVKSLSDSTNLVDESLVALK
;
A
#
# COMPACT_ATOMS: atom_id res chain seq x y z
N MET A 1 23.16 20.88 2.93
CA MET A 1 23.57 19.54 3.41
C MET A 1 23.47 18.60 2.21
N ASN A 2 24.60 18.17 1.66
CA ASN A 2 24.71 17.47 0.37
C ASN A 2 25.13 16.00 0.55
N SER A 3 24.62 15.33 1.58
CA SER A 3 24.73 13.86 1.68
C SER A 3 23.59 13.25 0.85
N LYS A 4 23.92 12.38 -0.11
CA LYS A 4 22.89 11.58 -0.78
C LYS A 4 22.12 10.79 0.28
N PRO A 5 20.78 10.73 0.20
CA PRO A 5 19.97 10.00 1.17
C PRO A 5 20.38 8.54 1.17
N GLU A 6 20.66 7.99 2.35
CA GLU A 6 21.09 6.61 2.51
C GLU A 6 19.88 5.68 2.53
N ALA A 7 20.07 4.47 1.99
CA ALA A 7 19.03 3.45 2.05
C ALA A 7 18.98 2.83 3.45
N LEU A 8 17.77 2.60 3.96
CA LEU A 8 17.58 2.00 5.27
C LEU A 8 18.16 0.58 5.34
N ALA A 9 18.92 0.34 6.41
CA ALA A 9 19.35 -0.99 6.79
C ALA A 9 18.15 -1.74 7.39
N PRO A 10 17.74 -2.90 6.83
CA PRO A 10 16.59 -3.60 7.34
C PRO A 10 16.92 -4.35 8.64
N GLU A 11 16.05 -4.27 9.63
CA GLU A 11 16.10 -5.18 10.77
C GLU A 11 15.58 -6.57 10.36
N LEU A 12 16.28 -7.64 10.78
CA LEU A 12 15.88 -9.01 10.46
C LEU A 12 14.86 -9.54 11.46
N SER A 13 13.68 -9.93 10.98
CA SER A 13 12.67 -10.61 11.79
C SER A 13 13.14 -12.02 12.20
N SER A 14 12.53 -12.57 13.25
CA SER A 14 12.78 -13.95 13.71
C SER A 14 12.61 -15.02 12.61
N SER A 15 11.74 -14.76 11.64
CA SER A 15 11.55 -15.63 10.48
C SER A 15 12.61 -15.46 9.40
N ALA A 16 13.10 -14.24 9.16
CA ALA A 16 14.18 -13.97 8.21
C ALA A 16 15.50 -14.58 8.67
N ARG A 17 15.64 -14.88 9.97
CA ARG A 17 16.77 -15.65 10.50
C ARG A 17 16.68 -17.16 10.25
N ARG A 18 15.57 -17.66 9.68
CA ARG A 18 15.33 -19.10 9.43
C ARG A 18 15.24 -19.38 7.94
N ILE A 19 16.36 -19.78 7.35
CA ILE A 19 16.43 -20.16 5.94
C ILE A 19 16.03 -21.63 5.74
N ASP A 20 15.14 -21.87 4.79
CA ASP A 20 14.78 -23.21 4.30
C ASP A 20 15.30 -23.37 2.87
N THR A 21 16.52 -23.90 2.74
CA THR A 21 17.21 -24.03 1.46
C THR A 21 16.47 -24.94 0.48
N SER A 22 15.82 -25.99 0.96
CA SER A 22 15.02 -26.92 0.16
C SER A 22 13.81 -26.22 -0.46
N ARG A 23 13.09 -25.42 0.34
CA ARG A 23 11.97 -24.60 -0.18
C ARG A 23 12.43 -23.53 -1.15
N LEU A 24 13.59 -22.91 -0.91
CA LEU A 24 14.13 -21.90 -1.83
C LEU A 24 14.52 -22.50 -3.19
N ASN A 25 15.14 -23.68 -3.19
CA ASN A 25 15.47 -24.38 -4.42
C ASN A 25 14.22 -24.79 -5.21
N SER A 26 13.15 -25.20 -4.53
CA SER A 26 11.89 -25.65 -5.14
C SER A 26 10.92 -24.52 -5.55
N VAL A 27 11.28 -23.24 -5.36
CA VAL A 27 10.46 -22.13 -5.89
C VAL A 27 10.33 -22.26 -7.40
N PRO A 28 9.11 -22.24 -7.97
CA PRO A 28 8.93 -22.26 -9.43
C PRO A 28 9.58 -21.05 -10.09
N TRP A 29 10.37 -21.29 -11.14
CA TRP A 29 11.06 -20.27 -11.92
C TRP A 29 11.01 -20.65 -13.41
N ASP A 30 11.10 -19.65 -14.29
CA ASP A 30 11.05 -19.84 -15.74
C ASP A 30 11.80 -18.70 -16.45
N HIS A 31 12.77 -19.04 -17.30
CA HIS A 31 13.57 -18.09 -18.08
C HIS A 31 13.09 -17.95 -19.54
N SER A 32 12.05 -18.69 -19.95
CA SER A 32 11.43 -18.57 -21.27
C SER A 32 10.60 -17.29 -21.44
N GLY A 33 10.20 -16.66 -20.33
CA GLY A 33 9.30 -15.52 -20.33
C GLY A 33 7.87 -15.84 -19.90
N LYS A 34 7.51 -17.12 -19.76
CA LYS A 34 6.22 -17.50 -19.17
C LYS A 34 6.21 -17.18 -17.68
N HIS A 35 5.05 -16.76 -17.19
CA HIS A 35 4.87 -16.46 -15.78
C HIS A 35 5.00 -17.75 -14.92
N PRO A 36 5.89 -17.81 -13.92
CA PRO A 36 6.15 -19.03 -13.14
C PRO A 36 4.99 -19.40 -12.19
N GLY A 37 4.17 -18.43 -11.80
CA GLY A 37 2.97 -18.64 -11.00
C GLY A 37 1.76 -19.20 -11.78
N SER A 38 0.79 -19.74 -11.04
CA SER A 38 -0.46 -20.29 -11.56
C SER A 38 -1.48 -19.20 -11.91
N ILE A 39 -2.16 -19.36 -13.06
CA ILE A 39 -3.25 -18.46 -13.47
C ILE A 39 -4.47 -18.59 -12.54
N ILE A 40 -4.72 -19.77 -11.99
CA ILE A 40 -5.84 -20.01 -11.07
C ILE A 40 -5.58 -19.29 -9.74
N VAL A 41 -4.36 -19.38 -9.22
CA VAL A 41 -3.94 -18.66 -8.01
C VAL A 41 -4.05 -17.16 -8.24
N TRP A 42 -3.68 -16.65 -9.42
CA TRP A 42 -3.85 -15.24 -9.78
C TRP A 42 -5.32 -14.80 -9.70
N TRP A 43 -6.25 -15.52 -10.32
CA TRP A 43 -7.67 -15.16 -10.29
C TRP A 43 -8.26 -15.20 -8.87
N LEU A 44 -7.90 -16.23 -8.09
CA LEU A 44 -8.33 -16.33 -6.70
C LEU A 44 -7.76 -15.18 -5.86
N PHE A 45 -6.49 -14.84 -6.05
CA PHE A 45 -5.85 -13.71 -5.39
C PHE A 45 -6.49 -12.37 -5.76
N ARG A 46 -6.85 -12.16 -7.03
CA ARG A 46 -7.61 -10.97 -7.47
C ARG A 46 -8.94 -10.86 -6.74
N ALA A 47 -9.68 -11.96 -6.61
CA ALA A 47 -10.93 -11.98 -5.84
C ALA A 47 -10.69 -11.65 -4.35
N MET A 48 -9.64 -12.22 -3.75
CA MET A 48 -9.27 -11.95 -2.35
C MET A 48 -8.93 -10.48 -2.13
N ILE A 49 -8.07 -9.89 -2.98
CA ILE A 49 -7.73 -8.45 -2.91
C ILE A 49 -9.01 -7.63 -3.03
N PHE A 50 -9.84 -7.88 -4.05
CA PHE A 50 -11.05 -7.09 -4.28
C PHE A 50 -11.98 -7.07 -3.06
N ILE A 51 -12.20 -8.25 -2.45
CA ILE A 51 -13.01 -8.39 -1.22
C ILE A 51 -12.35 -7.67 -0.05
N GLY A 52 -11.07 -7.94 0.21
CA GLY A 52 -10.35 -7.36 1.35
C GLY A 52 -10.26 -5.84 1.26
N HIS A 53 -9.93 -5.33 0.08
CA HIS A 53 -9.82 -3.90 -0.23
C HIS A 53 -11.11 -3.14 0.07
N ARG A 54 -12.27 -3.67 -0.37
CA ARG A 54 -13.59 -3.10 -0.10
C ARG A 54 -13.92 -3.04 1.40
N ILE A 55 -13.47 -4.02 2.17
CA ILE A 55 -13.69 -4.09 3.62
C ILE A 55 -12.80 -3.07 4.34
N ILE A 56 -11.51 -3.00 3.99
CA ILE A 56 -10.54 -2.20 4.76
C ILE A 56 -10.50 -0.70 4.41
N PHE A 57 -10.91 -0.30 3.20
CA PHE A 57 -10.85 1.10 2.77
C PHE A 57 -12.21 1.75 2.65
N ARG A 58 -12.32 2.97 3.18
CA ARG A 58 -13.53 3.77 3.07
C ARG A 58 -13.72 4.30 1.67
N ASN A 59 -12.72 5.02 1.18
CA ASN A 59 -12.66 5.46 -0.21
C ASN A 59 -11.35 4.99 -0.84
N SER A 60 -11.44 4.48 -2.06
CA SER A 60 -10.30 4.07 -2.86
C SER A 60 -10.39 4.77 -4.20
N LYS A 61 -9.32 5.48 -4.56
CA LYS A 61 -9.17 6.06 -5.89
C LYS A 61 -7.82 5.69 -6.46
N THR A 62 -7.74 5.69 -7.77
CA THR A 62 -6.52 5.49 -8.53
C THR A 62 -6.61 6.37 -9.76
N ASP A 63 -5.48 6.92 -10.18
CA ASP A 63 -5.39 7.47 -11.52
C ASP A 63 -5.61 6.38 -12.57
N LYS A 64 -5.93 6.81 -13.79
CA LYS A 64 -5.92 5.91 -14.93
C LYS A 64 -4.48 5.43 -15.12
N VAL A 65 -4.29 4.12 -15.05
CA VAL A 65 -2.98 3.52 -15.24
C VAL A 65 -2.48 3.81 -16.67
N PRO A 66 -1.31 4.43 -16.86
CA PRO A 66 -0.80 4.80 -18.19
C PRO A 66 -0.69 3.59 -19.13
N GLU A 67 -1.20 3.72 -20.35
CA GLU A 67 -1.14 2.64 -21.34
C GLU A 67 0.28 2.50 -21.89
N ILE A 68 0.88 1.33 -21.73
CA ILE A 68 2.22 1.00 -22.25
C ILE A 68 2.17 -0.35 -22.98
N GLY A 69 2.96 -0.50 -24.05
CA GLY A 69 2.97 -1.75 -24.84
C GLY A 69 3.70 -2.91 -24.14
N GLY A 70 4.78 -2.63 -23.40
CA GLY A 70 5.63 -3.64 -22.77
C GLY A 70 5.33 -3.88 -21.28
N GLY A 71 6.26 -4.55 -20.59
CA GLY A 71 6.16 -4.81 -19.15
C GLY A 71 6.13 -3.54 -18.31
N ARG A 72 5.54 -3.62 -17.12
CA ARG A 72 5.45 -2.49 -16.17
C ARG A 72 6.21 -2.81 -14.90
N ILE A 73 7.05 -1.89 -14.44
CA ILE A 73 7.66 -2.00 -13.11
C ILE A 73 7.19 -0.83 -12.27
N SER A 74 6.19 -1.05 -11.43
CA SER A 74 5.68 -0.02 -10.52
C SER A 74 6.69 0.22 -9.40
N VAL A 75 7.15 1.47 -9.27
CA VAL A 75 8.12 1.88 -8.25
C VAL A 75 7.46 2.88 -7.31
N SER A 76 7.48 2.61 -6.01
CA SER A 76 6.84 3.44 -4.99
C SER A 76 7.70 3.56 -3.74
N THR A 77 7.39 4.58 -2.92
CA THR A 77 7.77 4.61 -1.49
C THR A 77 7.05 3.49 -0.72
N HIS A 78 7.61 3.10 0.41
CA HIS A 78 7.10 2.01 1.23
C HIS A 78 6.81 2.45 2.67
N ILE A 79 5.54 2.72 2.98
CA ILE A 79 5.13 3.13 4.33
C ILE A 79 4.21 2.11 5.02
N ASN A 80 3.58 1.20 4.26
CA ASN A 80 2.84 0.06 4.80
C ASN A 80 3.39 -1.25 4.28
N GLY A 81 3.54 -2.26 5.15
CA GLY A 81 4.03 -3.59 4.80
C GLY A 81 3.37 -4.25 3.57
N LEU A 82 2.19 -4.87 3.68
CA LEU A 82 1.56 -5.50 2.50
C LEU A 82 0.54 -4.61 1.80
N VAL A 83 0.07 -3.56 2.45
CA VAL A 83 -1.01 -2.72 1.89
C VAL A 83 -0.54 -1.99 0.63
N ASP A 84 0.68 -1.45 0.66
CA ASP A 84 1.27 -0.70 -0.46
C ASP A 84 1.35 -1.51 -1.77
N PRO A 85 1.95 -2.72 -1.81
CA PRO A 85 1.96 -3.51 -3.05
C PRO A 85 0.56 -3.88 -3.51
N LEU A 86 -0.35 -4.15 -2.58
CA LEU A 86 -1.68 -4.66 -2.90
C LEU A 86 -2.57 -3.59 -3.54
N VAL A 87 -2.46 -2.31 -3.16
CA VAL A 87 -3.21 -1.24 -3.83
C VAL A 87 -2.72 -1.00 -5.26
N ILE A 88 -1.41 -1.14 -5.52
CA ILE A 88 -0.82 -1.07 -6.87
C ILE A 88 -1.20 -2.28 -7.71
N VAL A 89 -1.29 -3.47 -7.12
CA VAL A 89 -1.76 -4.67 -7.83
C VAL A 89 -3.26 -4.57 -8.11
N HIS A 90 -4.04 -4.03 -7.17
CA HIS A 90 -5.49 -3.87 -7.32
C HIS A 90 -5.86 -2.94 -8.48
N SER A 91 -5.12 -1.85 -8.69
CA SER A 91 -5.39 -0.82 -9.71
C SER A 91 -5.13 -1.27 -11.16
N GLN A 92 -4.49 -2.43 -11.40
CA GLN A 92 -4.18 -2.93 -12.74
C GLN A 92 -4.59 -4.40 -12.94
N ASP A 93 -4.77 -4.82 -14.19
CA ASP A 93 -5.17 -6.19 -14.53
C ASP A 93 -4.00 -7.11 -14.92
N ARG A 94 -2.80 -6.55 -15.07
CA ARG A 94 -1.60 -7.32 -15.43
C ARG A 94 -1.20 -8.24 -14.28
N ARG A 95 -0.91 -9.50 -14.61
CA ARG A 95 -0.28 -10.43 -13.67
C ARG A 95 1.05 -9.85 -13.24
N PHE A 96 1.28 -9.82 -11.93
CA PHE A 96 2.53 -9.32 -11.37
C PHE A 96 3.43 -10.48 -10.95
N THR A 97 4.74 -10.25 -11.07
CA THR A 97 5.78 -10.96 -10.35
C THR A 97 6.49 -9.96 -9.42
N ALA A 98 7.30 -10.44 -8.49
CA ALA A 98 8.07 -9.56 -7.62
C ALA A 98 9.30 -10.29 -7.09
N LEU A 99 10.30 -9.50 -6.70
CA LEU A 99 11.40 -9.96 -5.86
C LEU A 99 10.99 -9.72 -4.40
N GLY A 100 10.85 -10.79 -3.64
CA GLY A 100 10.43 -10.76 -2.24
C GLY A 100 11.49 -11.32 -1.30
N ARG A 101 11.41 -10.98 -0.02
CA ARG A 101 12.25 -11.62 1.01
C ARG A 101 12.09 -13.15 0.95
N HIS A 102 13.16 -13.88 1.21
CA HIS A 102 13.15 -15.33 1.14
C HIS A 102 12.07 -15.97 2.04
N ASP A 103 11.79 -15.39 3.21
CA ASP A 103 10.82 -15.94 4.18
C ASP A 103 9.37 -15.88 3.68
N LEU A 104 9.04 -14.91 2.81
CA LEU A 104 7.72 -14.80 2.19
C LEU A 104 7.38 -16.02 1.32
N VAL A 105 8.40 -16.65 0.73
CA VAL A 105 8.23 -17.84 -0.12
C VAL A 105 8.48 -19.14 0.63
N THR A 106 8.98 -19.12 1.87
CA THR A 106 9.22 -20.35 2.65
C THR A 106 8.20 -20.61 3.75
N ARG A 107 7.48 -19.62 4.29
CA ARG A 107 6.46 -19.83 5.35
C ARG A 107 5.32 -20.79 4.92
N PRO A 108 4.78 -21.65 5.82
CA PRO A 108 3.60 -22.47 5.51
C PRO A 108 2.37 -21.57 5.30
N ILE A 109 1.52 -21.89 4.34
CA ILE A 109 0.42 -21.02 3.83
C ILE A 109 0.95 -19.85 3.00
N LEU A 110 1.58 -18.83 3.59
CA LEU A 110 2.00 -17.63 2.86
C LEU A 110 2.92 -17.97 1.67
N GLY A 111 3.89 -18.87 1.88
CA GLY A 111 4.80 -19.35 0.84
C GLY A 111 4.11 -20.05 -0.31
N TRP A 112 3.00 -20.77 -0.05
CA TRP A 112 2.24 -21.41 -1.14
C TRP A 112 1.60 -20.37 -2.05
N TRP A 113 1.02 -19.32 -1.46
CA TRP A 113 0.42 -18.22 -2.21
C TRP A 113 1.44 -17.40 -2.97
N THR A 114 2.52 -16.98 -2.32
CA THR A 114 3.55 -16.14 -2.95
C THR A 114 4.24 -16.88 -4.10
N ARG A 115 4.58 -18.17 -3.95
CA ARG A 115 5.09 -19.01 -5.04
C ARG A 115 4.05 -19.19 -6.16
N GLY A 116 2.78 -19.41 -5.81
CA GLY A 116 1.69 -19.50 -6.77
C GLY A 116 1.44 -18.20 -7.55
N LEU A 117 1.81 -17.05 -6.98
CA LEU A 117 1.81 -15.73 -7.62
C LEU A 117 3.12 -15.44 -8.38
N GLY A 118 4.07 -16.38 -8.41
CA GLY A 118 5.33 -16.21 -9.14
C GLY A 118 6.31 -15.24 -8.48
N ILE A 119 6.18 -14.98 -7.17
CA ILE A 119 7.15 -14.18 -6.40
C ILE A 119 8.44 -14.97 -6.27
N GLN A 120 9.56 -14.31 -6.56
CA GLN A 120 10.90 -14.88 -6.55
C GLN A 120 11.67 -14.44 -5.30
N PRO A 121 12.39 -15.35 -4.61
CA PRO A 121 13.15 -15.02 -3.41
C PRO A 121 14.38 -14.18 -3.70
N ILE A 122 14.67 -13.24 -2.81
CA ILE A 122 15.98 -12.59 -2.65
C ILE A 122 16.53 -12.87 -1.26
N LEU A 123 17.81 -13.23 -1.24
CA LEU A 123 18.66 -13.29 -0.05
C LEU A 123 19.46 -11.98 0.06
N ARG A 124 19.25 -11.26 1.17
CA ARG A 124 19.80 -9.90 1.39
C ARG A 124 21.22 -9.96 1.95
N LYS A 125 21.97 -8.88 1.76
CA LYS A 125 23.33 -8.75 2.35
C LYS A 125 23.34 -8.92 3.86
N ALA A 126 22.37 -8.32 4.57
CA ALA A 126 22.22 -8.49 6.02
C ALA A 126 22.08 -9.98 6.43
N GLU A 127 21.46 -10.82 5.61
CA GLU A 127 21.29 -12.25 5.91
C GLU A 127 22.62 -13.02 5.74
N MET A 128 23.47 -12.57 4.83
CA MET A 128 24.82 -13.09 4.65
C MET A 128 25.77 -12.60 5.76
N ASP A 129 25.67 -11.32 6.13
CA ASP A 129 26.49 -10.68 7.15
C ASP A 129 26.22 -11.29 8.56
N GLU A 130 24.97 -11.69 8.85
CA GLU A 130 24.61 -12.44 10.08
C GLU A 130 24.97 -13.95 10.00
N GLY A 131 25.59 -14.42 8.91
CA GLY A 131 26.00 -15.82 8.74
C GLY A 131 24.85 -16.82 8.56
N ILE A 132 23.65 -16.35 8.20
CA ILE A 132 22.45 -17.19 8.05
C ILE A 132 22.53 -18.00 6.74
N THR A 133 23.23 -17.47 5.72
CA THR A 133 23.52 -18.16 4.45
C THR A 133 24.91 -17.81 3.93
N ASN A 134 25.42 -18.59 2.98
CA ASN A 134 26.68 -18.32 2.31
C ASN A 134 26.48 -17.52 1.01
N SER A 135 27.55 -16.84 0.57
CA SER A 135 27.56 -15.98 -0.62
C SER A 135 27.18 -16.72 -1.89
N ASP A 136 27.61 -17.96 -2.03
CA ASP A 136 27.49 -18.72 -3.28
C ASP A 136 26.04 -19.16 -3.51
N PHE A 137 25.40 -19.71 -2.48
CA PHE A 137 23.99 -20.08 -2.52
C PHE A 137 23.10 -18.83 -2.68
N ALA A 138 23.41 -17.75 -1.96
CA ALA A 138 22.69 -16.49 -2.09
C ALA A 138 22.80 -15.91 -3.51
N GLY A 139 24.02 -15.93 -4.07
CA GLY A 139 24.29 -15.50 -5.44
C GLY A 139 23.53 -16.33 -6.47
N GLU A 140 23.47 -17.65 -6.30
CA GLU A 140 22.74 -18.54 -7.21
C GLU A 140 21.23 -18.26 -7.20
N ILE A 141 20.62 -18.24 -6.01
CA ILE A 141 19.19 -17.95 -5.86
C ILE A 141 18.85 -16.55 -6.41
N ASN A 142 19.66 -15.54 -6.08
CA ASN A 142 19.42 -14.17 -6.51
C ASN A 142 19.52 -14.04 -8.04
N ARG A 143 20.55 -14.60 -8.69
CA ARG A 143 20.70 -14.55 -10.16
C ARG A 143 19.52 -15.22 -10.85
N ARG A 144 19.12 -16.42 -10.41
CA ARG A 144 17.96 -17.15 -10.93
C ARG A 144 16.66 -16.35 -10.79
N SER A 145 16.45 -15.74 -9.63
CA SER A 145 15.27 -14.92 -9.33
C SER A 145 15.23 -13.65 -10.18
N MET A 146 16.34 -12.92 -10.30
CA MET A 146 16.45 -11.72 -11.13
C MET A 146 16.21 -12.04 -12.60
N LEU A 147 16.79 -13.13 -13.14
CA LEU A 147 16.54 -13.57 -14.52
C LEU A 147 15.07 -13.92 -14.76
N THR A 148 14.44 -14.62 -13.82
CA THR A 148 13.01 -14.99 -13.93
C THR A 148 12.12 -13.76 -14.00
N VAL A 149 12.36 -12.78 -13.11
CA VAL A 149 11.60 -11.53 -13.08
C VAL A 149 11.87 -10.69 -14.34
N SER A 150 13.12 -10.61 -14.80
CA SER A 150 13.50 -9.90 -16.04
C SER A 150 12.80 -10.51 -17.26
N ASN A 151 12.77 -11.85 -17.33
CA ASN A 151 12.07 -12.58 -18.39
C ASN A 151 10.56 -12.35 -18.35
N CYS A 152 9.94 -12.31 -17.18
CA CYS A 152 8.53 -11.98 -17.08
C CYS A 152 8.24 -10.54 -17.56
N ILE A 153 9.02 -9.57 -17.08
CA ILE A 153 8.84 -8.16 -17.44
C ILE A 153 9.01 -7.96 -18.95
N SER A 154 10.03 -8.55 -19.57
CA SER A 154 10.24 -8.47 -21.03
C SER A 154 9.06 -9.01 -21.85
N ASN A 155 8.24 -9.90 -21.28
CA ASN A 155 7.05 -10.48 -21.91
C ASN A 155 5.74 -9.76 -21.54
N GLY A 156 5.81 -8.55 -20.98
CA GLY A 156 4.62 -7.72 -20.72
C GLY A 156 3.99 -7.90 -19.34
N TYR A 157 4.55 -8.74 -18.46
CA TYR A 157 4.07 -8.85 -17.08
C TYR A 157 4.43 -7.61 -16.26
N SER A 158 3.75 -7.44 -15.12
CA SER A 158 4.04 -6.36 -14.18
C SER A 158 5.02 -6.82 -13.10
N ALA A 159 5.74 -5.88 -12.51
CA ALA A 159 6.40 -6.03 -11.23
C ALA A 159 6.08 -4.85 -10.31
N VAL A 160 6.19 -5.08 -9.00
CA VAL A 160 6.09 -4.02 -7.98
C VAL A 160 7.38 -4.02 -7.18
N VAL A 161 7.96 -2.85 -7.01
CA VAL A 161 9.27 -2.65 -6.39
C VAL A 161 9.22 -1.48 -5.42
N PHE A 162 9.81 -1.69 -4.25
CA PHE A 162 10.04 -0.67 -3.24
C PHE A 162 11.54 -0.51 -3.00
N PRO A 163 12.22 0.42 -3.71
CA PRO A 163 13.68 0.46 -3.72
C PRO A 163 14.32 0.87 -2.39
N GLU A 164 13.57 1.47 -1.46
CA GLU A 164 14.01 1.74 -0.08
C GLU A 164 14.38 0.43 0.65
N GLY A 165 13.72 -0.68 0.28
CA GLY A 165 14.04 -2.03 0.71
C GLY A 165 13.56 -2.39 2.13
N THR A 166 12.81 -1.51 2.78
CA THR A 166 12.03 -1.75 4.01
C THR A 166 10.92 -0.70 4.10
N SER A 167 9.87 -0.98 4.85
CA SER A 167 8.86 0.02 5.20
C SER A 167 9.41 1.00 6.27
N HIS A 168 8.90 2.23 6.27
CA HIS A 168 9.23 3.26 7.26
C HIS A 168 8.01 4.13 7.58
N GLN A 169 8.11 5.04 8.55
CA GLN A 169 7.01 5.94 8.96
C GLN A 169 7.36 7.42 8.78
N ASP A 170 8.49 7.73 8.15
CA ASP A 170 8.96 9.10 7.97
C ASP A 170 8.22 9.85 6.85
N SER A 171 8.17 11.18 6.96
CA SER A 171 7.58 12.08 5.95
C SER A 171 8.49 12.34 4.74
N VAL A 172 9.69 11.75 4.73
CA VAL A 172 10.70 11.89 3.68
C VAL A 172 11.01 10.54 3.02
N LEU A 173 11.40 10.61 1.76
CA LEU A 173 11.82 9.44 0.99
C LEU A 173 13.27 9.07 1.29
N HIS A 174 13.52 7.81 1.66
CA HIS A 174 14.85 7.28 1.93
C HIS A 174 15.60 6.85 0.67
N GLY A 175 16.92 6.67 0.79
CA GLY A 175 17.78 6.29 -0.31
C GLY A 175 17.36 4.99 -0.97
N PHE A 176 17.51 4.91 -2.29
CA PHE A 176 17.18 3.71 -3.05
C PHE A 176 18.35 2.74 -3.13
N LYS A 177 18.04 1.45 -3.06
CA LYS A 177 18.96 0.35 -3.36
C LYS A 177 19.08 0.18 -4.87
N THR A 178 20.25 -0.23 -5.34
CA THR A 178 20.55 -0.43 -6.77
C THR A 178 20.03 -1.75 -7.31
N GLY A 179 19.82 -2.76 -6.45
CA GLY A 179 19.41 -4.12 -6.83
C GLY A 179 18.21 -4.18 -7.78
N PRO A 180 17.08 -3.51 -7.49
CA PRO A 180 15.92 -3.57 -8.37
C PRO A 180 16.17 -3.01 -9.77
N PHE A 181 17.00 -1.97 -9.90
CA PHE A 181 17.32 -1.34 -11.19
C PHE A 181 18.21 -2.23 -12.07
N ARG A 182 18.96 -3.17 -11.49
CA ARG A 182 19.70 -4.18 -12.28
C ARG A 182 18.76 -5.12 -13.03
N THR A 183 17.66 -5.52 -12.39
CA THR A 183 16.66 -6.43 -12.97
C THR A 183 15.94 -5.80 -14.16
N VAL A 184 15.67 -4.49 -14.11
CA VAL A 184 14.87 -3.85 -15.18
C VAL A 184 15.66 -3.67 -16.48
N PHE A 185 16.98 -3.45 -16.42
CA PHE A 185 17.80 -3.38 -17.62
C PHE A 185 17.89 -4.72 -18.34
N ALA A 186 18.04 -5.83 -17.61
CA ALA A 186 18.02 -7.15 -18.21
C ALA A 186 16.67 -7.42 -18.92
N ALA A 187 15.56 -6.92 -18.38
CA ALA A 187 14.27 -7.00 -19.03
C ALA A 187 14.19 -6.21 -20.36
N ALA A 188 14.80 -5.03 -20.43
CA ALA A 188 14.84 -4.23 -21.66
C ALA A 188 15.65 -4.94 -22.77
N ALA A 189 16.83 -5.47 -22.44
CA ALA A 189 17.66 -6.24 -23.37
C ALA A 189 16.94 -7.49 -23.90
N LEU A 190 16.27 -8.24 -23.01
CA LEU A 190 15.51 -9.42 -23.39
C LEU A 190 14.29 -9.08 -24.27
N ALA A 191 13.62 -7.95 -24.01
CA ALA A 191 12.50 -7.50 -24.84
C ALA A 191 12.99 -7.14 -26.25
N GLU A 192 14.13 -6.45 -26.36
CA GLU A 192 14.74 -6.07 -27.63
C GLU A 192 15.12 -7.30 -28.47
N LEU A 193 15.85 -8.27 -27.89
CA LEU A 193 16.23 -9.50 -28.58
C LEU A 193 15.03 -10.31 -29.08
N ARG A 194 13.90 -10.24 -28.37
CA ARG A 194 12.66 -10.94 -28.71
C ARG A 194 11.76 -10.15 -29.66
N ASN A 195 12.16 -8.95 -30.08
CA ASN A 195 11.32 -8.01 -30.83
C ASN A 195 9.96 -7.75 -30.14
N LEU A 196 9.97 -7.62 -28.81
CA LEU A 196 8.82 -7.31 -27.99
C LEU A 196 8.79 -5.81 -27.62
N PRO A 197 7.62 -5.25 -27.28
CA PRO A 197 7.54 -3.88 -26.78
C PRO A 197 8.39 -3.65 -25.53
N GLN A 198 9.10 -2.52 -25.50
CA GLN A 198 10.02 -2.19 -24.40
C GLN A 198 9.29 -2.01 -23.05
N PRO A 199 9.84 -2.54 -21.95
CA PRO A 199 9.29 -2.34 -20.62
C PRO A 199 9.52 -0.91 -20.12
N HIS A 200 8.70 -0.48 -19.18
CA HIS A 200 8.78 0.84 -18.56
C HIS A 200 8.76 0.75 -17.04
N LEU A 201 9.54 1.61 -16.39
CA LEU A 201 9.37 1.95 -14.99
C LEU A 201 8.13 2.85 -14.86
N GLN A 202 7.31 2.60 -13.86
CA GLN A 202 6.10 3.35 -13.58
C GLN A 202 6.21 3.90 -12.16
N PRO A 203 6.72 5.12 -11.97
CA PRO A 203 6.67 5.76 -10.66
C PRO A 203 5.19 5.88 -10.24
N ALA A 204 4.92 5.50 -8.99
CA ALA A 204 3.59 5.52 -8.40
C ALA A 204 3.64 6.18 -7.01
N GLY A 205 2.88 7.26 -6.84
CA GLY A 205 2.69 7.91 -5.55
C GLY A 205 1.61 7.18 -4.74
N LEU A 206 1.92 6.82 -3.50
CA LEU A 206 0.96 6.22 -2.58
C LEU A 206 0.54 7.22 -1.51
N HIS A 207 -0.73 7.62 -1.57
CA HIS A 207 -1.29 8.63 -0.69
C HIS A 207 -2.30 8.02 0.24
N TRP A 208 -2.17 8.33 1.53
CA TRP A 208 -3.02 7.82 2.58
C TRP A 208 -3.56 8.98 3.39
N ARG A 209 -4.86 8.95 3.70
CA ARG A 209 -5.41 9.91 4.65
C ARG A 209 -4.84 9.70 6.05
N ASN A 210 -4.73 8.43 6.42
CA ASN A 210 -4.05 7.94 7.61
C ASN A 210 -3.81 6.44 7.40
N HIS A 211 -2.57 6.05 7.17
CA HIS A 211 -2.19 4.68 6.81
C HIS A 211 -2.32 3.66 7.95
N THR A 212 -2.44 4.13 9.20
CA THR A 212 -2.59 3.27 10.38
C THR A 212 -4.06 2.95 10.72
N LYS A 213 -5.02 3.66 10.10
CA LYS A 213 -6.45 3.54 10.42
C LYS A 213 -7.17 2.56 9.49
N PHE A 214 -8.00 1.70 10.08
CA PHE A 214 -9.04 0.96 9.36
C PHE A 214 -10.06 1.94 8.78
N ARG A 215 -10.60 1.63 7.59
CA ARG A 215 -11.54 2.50 6.86
C ARG A 215 -10.96 3.89 6.57
N THR A 216 -9.69 3.94 6.22
CA THR A 216 -9.03 5.14 5.72
C THR A 216 -9.28 5.32 4.22
N ASP A 217 -8.91 6.49 3.70
CA ASP A 217 -8.91 6.77 2.27
C ASP A 217 -7.51 6.58 1.72
N HIS A 218 -7.40 6.10 0.48
CA HIS A 218 -6.15 6.11 -0.25
C HIS A 218 -6.33 6.53 -1.71
N HIS A 219 -5.24 7.02 -2.29
CA HIS A 219 -5.14 7.33 -3.69
C HIS A 219 -3.82 6.80 -4.25
N VAL A 220 -3.89 6.05 -5.36
CA VAL A 220 -2.72 5.65 -6.15
C VAL A 220 -2.56 6.62 -7.30
N GLU A 221 -1.53 7.46 -7.22
CA GLU A 221 -1.17 8.40 -8.28
C GLU A 221 -0.18 7.76 -9.24
N TYR A 222 -0.42 7.86 -10.54
CA TYR A 222 0.49 7.34 -11.56
C TYR A 222 1.17 8.48 -12.30
N LEU A 223 2.50 8.58 -12.15
CA LEU A 223 3.31 9.56 -12.88
C LEU A 223 3.62 9.07 -14.30
N ASP A 224 4.34 9.85 -15.09
CA ASP A 224 4.71 9.44 -16.44
C ASP A 224 5.60 8.18 -16.43
N PRO A 225 5.33 7.19 -17.31
CA PRO A 225 6.16 6.01 -17.42
C PRO A 225 7.53 6.37 -18.00
N ILE A 226 8.58 5.81 -17.41
CA ILE A 226 9.98 6.04 -17.80
C ILE A 226 10.44 4.84 -18.65
N PRO A 227 10.78 5.05 -19.93
CA PRO A 227 11.36 4.01 -20.76
C PRO A 227 12.66 3.48 -20.17
N ILE A 228 12.88 2.17 -20.24
CA ILE A 228 14.13 1.56 -19.79
C ILE A 228 15.04 1.36 -21.00
N PRO A 229 16.19 2.04 -21.08
CA PRO A 229 17.14 1.82 -22.16
C PRO A 229 17.80 0.44 -22.01
N ASN A 230 18.31 -0.12 -23.11
CA ASN A 230 19.14 -1.32 -23.08
C ASN A 230 20.63 -0.92 -22.98
N PRO A 231 21.32 -1.16 -21.86
CA PRO A 231 22.74 -0.83 -21.71
C PRO A 231 23.67 -1.98 -22.14
N TYR A 232 23.14 -3.11 -22.58
CA TYR A 232 23.92 -4.32 -22.87
C TYR A 232 24.36 -4.38 -24.34
N SER A 233 25.55 -4.93 -24.58
CA SER A 233 25.93 -5.36 -25.92
C SER A 233 25.08 -6.55 -26.38
N GLN A 234 25.08 -6.83 -27.69
CA GLN A 234 24.36 -7.97 -28.25
C GLN A 234 24.82 -9.31 -27.66
N GLU A 235 26.13 -9.47 -27.41
CA GLU A 235 26.70 -10.67 -26.79
C GLU A 235 26.21 -10.83 -25.34
N GLN A 236 26.25 -9.76 -24.54
CA GLN A 236 25.78 -9.79 -23.16
C GLN A 236 24.27 -10.08 -23.08
N ALA A 237 23.48 -9.49 -23.98
CA ALA A 237 22.06 -9.76 -24.07
C ALA A 237 21.80 -11.24 -24.43
N GLN A 238 22.62 -11.84 -25.30
CA GLN A 238 22.51 -13.25 -25.64
C GLN A 238 22.85 -14.16 -24.45
N SER A 239 23.84 -13.81 -23.62
CA SER A 239 24.11 -14.51 -22.35
C SER A 239 22.92 -14.48 -21.41
N LEU A 240 22.26 -13.31 -21.24
CA LEU A 240 21.03 -13.19 -20.46
C LEU A 240 19.92 -14.11 -20.99
N LEU A 241 19.77 -14.19 -22.32
CA LEU A 241 18.80 -15.08 -22.96
C LEU A 241 19.11 -16.56 -22.74
N ASN A 242 20.39 -16.92 -22.65
CA ASN A 242 20.86 -18.28 -22.37
C ASN A 242 20.75 -18.66 -20.88
N GLY A 243 20.28 -17.76 -20.02
CA GLY A 243 20.11 -17.99 -18.58
C GLY A 243 21.35 -17.65 -17.74
N GLU A 244 22.34 -16.97 -18.32
CA GLU A 244 23.53 -16.49 -17.61
C GLU A 244 23.35 -15.03 -17.20
N TRP A 245 23.43 -14.76 -15.90
CA TRP A 245 23.29 -13.39 -15.40
C TRP A 245 24.51 -12.55 -15.75
N VAL A 246 24.27 -11.40 -16.41
CA VAL A 246 25.27 -10.37 -16.69
C VAL A 246 24.90 -9.10 -15.94
N GLU A 247 25.82 -8.60 -15.11
CA GLU A 247 25.63 -7.33 -14.41
C GLU A 247 25.62 -6.15 -15.39
N PRO A 248 24.63 -5.25 -15.29
CA PRO A 248 24.61 -4.04 -16.10
C PRO A 248 25.70 -3.04 -15.65
N PRO A 249 26.09 -2.09 -16.51
CA PRO A 249 27.03 -1.04 -16.14
C PRO A 249 26.56 -0.26 -14.90
N GLU A 250 27.44 -0.14 -13.89
CA GLU A 250 27.08 0.47 -12.61
C GLU A 250 26.64 1.94 -12.75
N SER A 251 27.25 2.68 -13.67
CA SER A 251 26.90 4.08 -13.97
C SER A 251 25.45 4.23 -14.42
N GLU A 252 24.97 3.34 -15.29
CA GLU A 252 23.60 3.34 -15.79
C GLU A 252 22.59 3.01 -14.69
N VAL A 253 22.94 2.05 -13.82
CA VAL A 253 22.13 1.66 -12.65
C VAL A 253 21.97 2.83 -11.68
N ILE A 254 23.06 3.52 -11.38
CA ILE A 254 23.05 4.69 -10.49
C ILE A 254 22.26 5.83 -11.12
N ALA A 255 22.45 6.10 -12.41
CA ALA A 255 21.73 7.17 -13.12
C ALA A 255 20.21 6.93 -13.14
N MET A 256 19.78 5.72 -13.48
CA MET A 256 18.36 5.35 -13.46
C MET A 256 17.78 5.44 -12.05
N ARG A 257 18.49 4.92 -11.05
CA ARG A 257 18.08 5.00 -9.64
C ARG A 257 17.87 6.46 -9.21
N ASP A 258 18.87 7.32 -9.46
CA ASP A 258 18.84 8.72 -9.04
C ASP A 258 17.73 9.49 -9.77
N SER A 259 17.51 9.19 -11.06
CA SER A 259 16.39 9.75 -11.84
C SER A 259 15.02 9.38 -11.26
N VAL A 260 14.79 8.09 -10.97
CA VAL A 260 13.53 7.62 -10.38
C VAL A 260 13.35 8.16 -8.96
N TYR A 261 14.43 8.26 -8.17
CA TYR A 261 14.39 8.88 -6.85
C TYR A 261 13.91 10.33 -6.93
N SER A 262 14.48 11.15 -7.83
CA SER A 262 14.08 12.54 -7.99
C SER A 262 12.61 12.69 -8.39
N ILE A 263 12.10 11.83 -9.27
CA ILE A 263 10.69 11.85 -9.69
C ILE A 263 9.78 11.45 -8.54
N LEU A 264 10.10 10.33 -7.86
CA LEU A 264 9.25 9.81 -6.80
C LEU A 264 9.26 10.68 -5.55
N LYS A 265 10.38 11.35 -5.25
CA LYS A 265 10.49 12.32 -4.15
C LYS A 265 9.48 13.46 -4.29
N GLU A 266 9.23 13.93 -5.50
CA GLU A 266 8.19 14.95 -5.71
C GLU A 266 6.78 14.40 -5.50
N ALA A 267 6.59 13.09 -5.66
CA ALA A 267 5.32 12.44 -5.40
C ALA A 267 5.07 12.15 -3.90
N THR A 268 6.08 12.10 -3.03
CA THR A 268 5.89 11.91 -1.58
C THR A 268 5.58 13.24 -0.87
N PRO A 269 5.26 13.23 0.45
CA PRO A 269 5.12 14.47 1.21
C PRO A 269 6.38 15.36 1.13
N ASP A 270 7.57 14.77 1.26
CA ASP A 270 8.87 15.44 1.31
C ASP A 270 8.88 16.64 2.28
N SER A 271 8.39 16.40 3.50
CA SER A 271 8.32 17.37 4.58
C SER A 271 9.35 17.05 5.66
N PRO A 272 9.94 18.05 6.35
CA PRO A 272 10.88 17.81 7.46
C PRO A 272 10.33 16.87 8.54
N ASP A 273 9.04 16.99 8.82
CA ASP A 273 8.29 16.18 9.79
C ASP A 273 6.79 16.15 9.44
N TRP A 274 6.02 15.34 10.16
CA TRP A 274 4.57 15.22 9.94
C TRP A 274 3.79 16.44 10.44
N GLU A 275 4.29 17.17 11.43
CA GLU A 275 3.73 18.41 11.96
C GLU A 275 3.65 19.49 10.88
N THR A 276 4.77 19.70 10.21
CA THR A 276 4.94 20.63 9.10
C THR A 276 4.06 20.21 7.92
N TYR A 277 4.02 18.92 7.59
CA TYR A 277 3.15 18.43 6.51
C TYR A 277 1.67 18.69 6.81
N ARG A 278 1.22 18.45 8.05
CA ARG A 278 -0.15 18.78 8.49
C ARG A 278 -0.44 20.27 8.44
N ALA A 279 0.54 21.12 8.75
CA ALA A 279 0.42 22.56 8.59
C ALA A 279 0.26 22.97 7.12
N TRP A 280 1.00 22.34 6.19
CA TRP A 280 0.82 22.57 4.75
C TRP A 280 -0.55 22.15 4.26
N ILE A 281 -1.06 21.00 4.71
CA ILE A 281 -2.44 20.57 4.42
C ILE A 281 -3.41 21.63 4.92
N PHE A 282 -3.24 22.12 6.16
CA PHE A 282 -4.08 23.17 6.72
C PHE A 282 -4.09 24.42 5.85
N ILE A 283 -2.92 24.95 5.46
CA ILE A 283 -2.80 26.11 4.59
C ILE A 283 -3.47 25.84 3.23
N ALA A 284 -3.29 24.65 2.65
CA ALA A 284 -3.89 24.27 1.36
C ALA A 284 -5.43 24.30 1.42
N HIS A 285 -6.02 23.86 2.53
CA HIS A 285 -7.46 23.96 2.78
C HIS A 285 -7.92 25.40 2.96
N ARG A 286 -7.18 26.22 3.72
CA ARG A 286 -7.51 27.65 3.93
C ARG A 286 -7.41 28.47 2.65
N LYS A 287 -6.42 28.19 1.79
CA LYS A 287 -6.25 28.83 0.48
C LYS A 287 -7.34 28.45 -0.52
N SER A 288 -8.00 27.31 -0.33
CA SER A 288 -9.02 26.78 -1.23
C SER A 288 -10.35 27.53 -1.08
N GLN A 289 -10.96 27.92 -2.21
CA GLN A 289 -12.29 28.56 -2.23
C GLN A 289 -13.46 27.58 -2.12
N THR A 290 -13.18 26.28 -2.26
CA THR A 290 -14.16 25.20 -2.17
C THR A 290 -13.67 24.13 -1.20
N PRO A 291 -14.57 23.37 -0.54
CA PRO A 291 -14.18 22.23 0.28
C PRO A 291 -13.32 21.23 -0.51
N VAL A 292 -12.27 20.71 0.11
CA VAL A 292 -11.34 19.75 -0.49
C VAL A 292 -11.55 18.37 0.15
N ASP A 293 -12.58 17.65 -0.31
CA ASP A 293 -12.90 16.32 0.23
C ASP A 293 -12.07 15.21 -0.41
N ASP A 294 -11.69 15.40 -1.68
CA ASP A 294 -10.94 14.42 -2.45
C ASP A 294 -9.45 14.40 -2.06
N LEU A 295 -8.92 13.21 -1.78
CA LEU A 295 -7.53 13.04 -1.33
C LEU A 295 -6.52 13.44 -2.40
N HIS A 296 -6.76 13.15 -3.68
CA HIS A 296 -5.83 13.52 -4.74
C HIS A 296 -5.74 15.04 -4.87
N GLN A 297 -6.89 15.72 -4.85
CA GLN A 297 -6.91 17.19 -4.88
C GLN A 297 -6.23 17.83 -3.66
N GLU A 298 -6.38 17.24 -2.48
CA GLU A 298 -5.65 17.69 -1.28
C GLU A 298 -4.13 17.56 -1.45
N VAL A 299 -3.67 16.42 -1.97
CA VAL A 299 -2.24 16.18 -2.23
C VAL A 299 -1.69 17.23 -3.20
N LEU A 300 -2.37 17.47 -4.32
CA LEU A 300 -1.93 18.46 -5.31
C LEU A 300 -1.84 19.88 -4.71
N LYS A 301 -2.87 20.31 -3.98
CA LYS A 301 -2.85 21.63 -3.31
C LYS A 301 -1.79 21.72 -2.22
N THR A 302 -1.55 20.64 -1.49
CA THR A 302 -0.49 20.58 -0.47
C THR A 302 0.89 20.68 -1.10
N ARG A 303 1.11 20.09 -2.28
CA ARG A 303 2.37 20.25 -3.04
C ARG A 303 2.61 21.68 -3.48
N GLU A 304 1.57 22.44 -3.85
CA GLU A 304 1.72 23.87 -4.12
C GLU A 304 2.25 24.63 -2.89
N ILE A 305 1.74 24.31 -1.69
CA ILE A 305 2.21 24.92 -0.45
C ILE A 305 3.65 24.51 -0.14
N ARG A 306 4.01 23.24 -0.34
CA ARG A 306 5.40 22.76 -0.23
C ARG A 306 6.32 23.56 -1.15
N GLN A 307 5.90 23.80 -2.39
CA GLN A 307 6.70 24.56 -3.35
C GLN A 307 6.89 26.01 -2.92
N GLN A 308 5.82 26.68 -2.45
CA GLN A 308 5.93 28.02 -1.87
C GLN A 308 6.85 28.06 -0.65
N TRP A 309 6.83 27.01 0.19
CA TRP A 309 7.72 26.90 1.34
C TRP A 309 9.19 26.75 0.92
N ARG A 310 9.47 25.89 -0.08
CA ARG A 310 10.83 25.72 -0.65
C ARG A 310 11.38 27.01 -1.26
N GLU A 311 10.52 27.81 -1.87
CA GLU A 311 10.86 29.13 -2.45
C GLU A 311 11.05 30.23 -1.39
N GLY A 312 10.75 29.96 -0.12
CA GLY A 312 10.84 30.94 0.96
C GLY A 312 9.67 31.93 1.00
N ASN A 313 8.57 31.65 0.29
CA ASN A 313 7.39 32.50 0.24
C ASN A 313 6.49 32.33 1.48
N ILE A 314 6.58 31.21 2.20
CA ILE A 314 5.82 30.99 3.43
C ILE A 314 6.54 31.68 4.60
N SER A 315 5.93 32.73 5.15
CA SER A 315 6.47 33.45 6.31
C SER A 315 6.51 32.57 7.55
N GLN A 316 7.42 32.90 8.48
CA GLN A 316 7.51 32.20 9.76
C GLN A 316 6.19 32.30 10.55
N GLU A 317 5.55 33.47 10.57
CA GLU A 317 4.28 33.69 11.24
C GLU A 317 3.14 32.84 10.66
N LEU A 318 3.06 32.72 9.33
CA LEU A 318 2.09 31.85 8.66
C LEU A 318 2.34 30.38 9.05
N SER A 319 3.60 29.94 9.05
CA SER A 319 3.97 28.57 9.40
C SER A 319 3.64 28.23 10.86
N GLU A 320 3.95 29.12 11.81
CA GLU A 320 3.70 28.90 13.24
C GLU A 320 2.20 28.84 13.54
N ASN A 321 1.40 29.74 12.97
CA ASN A 321 -0.05 29.72 13.16
C ASN A 321 -0.71 28.50 12.51
N ALA A 322 -0.29 28.12 11.30
CA ALA A 322 -0.78 26.90 10.66
C ALA A 322 -0.42 25.65 11.45
N LEU A 323 0.80 25.57 12.01
CA LEU A 323 1.25 24.47 12.85
C LEU A 323 0.43 24.38 14.14
N ASN A 324 0.17 25.51 14.80
CA ASN A 324 -0.67 25.54 15.99
C ASN A 324 -2.11 25.07 15.69
N ALA A 325 -2.74 25.62 14.64
CA ALA A 325 -4.10 25.24 14.26
C ALA A 325 -4.20 23.77 13.87
N ALA A 326 -3.27 23.28 13.03
CA ALA A 326 -3.21 21.88 12.62
C ALA A 326 -2.98 20.94 13.81
N LYS A 327 -2.15 21.34 14.79
CA LYS A 327 -1.92 20.58 16.02
C LYS A 327 -3.17 20.48 16.88
N ILE A 328 -3.87 21.60 17.13
CA ILE A 328 -5.12 21.60 17.91
C ILE A 328 -6.15 20.64 17.30
N LEU A 329 -6.30 20.66 15.97
CA LEU A 329 -7.19 19.73 15.27
C LEU A 329 -6.72 18.28 15.43
N HIS A 330 -5.44 18.01 15.18
CA HIS A 330 -4.87 16.67 15.25
C HIS A 330 -5.01 16.04 16.64
N ASP A 331 -4.70 16.79 17.70
CA ASP A 331 -4.81 16.35 19.10
C ASP A 331 -6.26 15.97 19.49
N HIS A 332 -7.25 16.45 18.73
CA HIS A 332 -8.67 16.13 18.89
C HIS A 332 -9.19 15.13 17.86
N ASP A 333 -8.30 14.43 17.13
CA ASP A 333 -8.64 13.47 16.07
C ASP A 333 -9.55 14.10 14.98
N LEU A 334 -9.20 15.33 14.60
CA LEU A 334 -9.76 16.14 13.53
C LEU A 334 -8.64 16.57 12.56
N ASP A 335 -9.03 17.07 11.40
CA ASP A 335 -8.12 17.61 10.39
C ASP A 335 -8.72 18.84 9.71
N ALA A 336 -8.01 19.42 8.74
CA ALA A 336 -8.44 20.66 8.09
C ALA A 336 -9.83 20.55 7.41
N ARG A 337 -10.29 19.35 7.03
CA ARG A 337 -11.63 19.12 6.47
C ARG A 337 -12.76 19.29 7.49
N ASP A 338 -12.43 19.38 8.77
CA ASP A 338 -13.41 19.65 9.83
C ASP A 338 -13.78 21.13 9.96
N LEU A 339 -13.10 21.99 9.19
CA LEU A 339 -13.39 23.42 9.07
C LEU A 339 -14.15 23.72 7.78
N THR A 340 -15.00 24.75 7.81
CA THR A 340 -15.60 25.31 6.60
C THR A 340 -14.56 26.09 5.80
N VAL A 341 -14.91 26.53 4.59
CA VAL A 341 -14.05 27.41 3.78
C VAL A 341 -13.77 28.72 4.52
N GLU A 342 -14.66 29.16 5.41
CA GLU A 342 -14.52 30.33 6.29
C GLU A 342 -13.78 30.04 7.61
N GLY A 343 -13.22 28.84 7.79
CA GLY A 343 -12.35 28.51 8.92
C GLY A 343 -13.09 28.10 10.20
N GLN A 344 -14.41 27.92 10.12
CA GLN A 344 -15.23 27.57 11.28
C GLN A 344 -15.42 26.06 11.41
N LEU A 345 -15.45 25.53 12.63
CA LEU A 345 -15.76 24.11 12.86
C LEU A 345 -17.15 23.76 12.31
N ILE A 346 -17.20 22.80 11.39
CA ILE A 346 -18.44 22.36 10.75
C ILE A 346 -19.36 21.69 11.80
N ARG A 347 -20.58 22.19 11.95
CA ARG A 347 -21.61 21.59 12.83
C ARG A 347 -22.69 20.86 12.02
N LYS A 348 -22.79 19.53 12.13
CA LYS A 348 -23.86 18.76 11.48
C LYS A 348 -25.00 18.46 12.46
N ARG A 349 -26.11 19.20 12.35
CA ARG A 349 -27.28 19.00 13.24
C ARG A 349 -27.93 17.62 13.14
N SER A 350 -27.73 16.90 12.03
CA SER A 350 -28.35 15.59 11.76
C SER A 350 -27.39 14.40 11.95
N SER A 351 -26.23 14.57 12.59
CA SER A 351 -25.25 13.49 12.77
C SER A 351 -25.80 12.28 13.56
N ILE A 352 -26.83 12.49 14.38
CA ILE A 352 -27.53 11.40 15.08
C ILE A 352 -28.16 10.39 14.12
N PHE A 353 -28.57 10.82 12.92
CA PHE A 353 -29.09 9.91 11.89
C PHE A 353 -28.00 8.96 11.40
N SER A 354 -26.76 9.43 11.25
CA SER A 354 -25.61 8.56 10.94
C SER A 354 -25.39 7.52 12.03
N LEU A 355 -25.52 7.89 13.32
CA LEU A 355 -25.45 6.91 14.41
C LEU A 355 -26.55 5.86 14.30
N ILE A 356 -27.80 6.28 14.13
CA ILE A 356 -28.94 5.37 14.04
C ILE A 356 -28.77 4.42 12.87
N LEU A 357 -28.52 4.96 11.67
CA LEU A 357 -28.31 4.16 10.46
C LEU A 357 -27.14 3.18 10.63
N GLY A 358 -25.99 3.68 11.09
CA GLY A 358 -24.79 2.86 11.28
C GLY A 358 -24.99 1.75 12.30
N ALA A 359 -25.57 2.07 13.46
CA ALA A 359 -25.86 1.10 14.51
C ALA A 359 -26.88 0.05 14.04
N SER A 360 -27.91 0.45 13.29
CA SER A 360 -28.89 -0.48 12.69
C SER A 360 -28.24 -1.43 11.69
N MET A 361 -27.37 -0.94 10.80
CA MET A 361 -26.63 -1.79 9.85
C MET A 361 -25.76 -2.82 10.58
N MET A 362 -25.01 -2.38 11.60
CA MET A 362 -24.17 -3.27 12.40
C MET A 362 -25.01 -4.29 13.17
N LEU A 363 -26.14 -3.89 13.75
CA LEU A 363 -27.04 -4.77 14.50
C LEU A 363 -27.63 -5.86 13.59
N ILE A 364 -28.06 -5.50 12.38
CA ILE A 364 -28.59 -6.45 11.39
C ILE A 364 -27.49 -7.42 10.94
N ALA A 365 -26.28 -6.93 10.71
CA ALA A 365 -25.16 -7.76 10.28
C ALA A 365 -24.62 -8.67 11.40
N MET A 366 -24.83 -8.29 12.67
CA MET A 366 -24.16 -8.89 13.83
C MET A 366 -24.31 -10.42 13.94
N PRO A 367 -25.50 -11.04 13.80
CA PRO A 367 -25.65 -12.49 13.99
C PRO A 367 -24.78 -13.30 13.02
N VAL A 368 -24.71 -12.86 11.77
CA VAL A 368 -23.88 -13.49 10.75
C VAL A 368 -22.42 -13.13 10.95
N PHE A 369 -22.11 -11.85 11.17
CA PHE A 369 -20.74 -11.36 11.31
C PHE A 369 -20.02 -11.99 12.51
N ALA A 370 -20.68 -12.05 13.67
CA ALA A 370 -20.13 -12.60 14.90
C ALA A 370 -19.69 -14.06 14.77
N LEU A 371 -20.44 -14.84 14.00
CA LEU A 371 -20.23 -16.28 13.81
C LEU A 371 -19.43 -16.61 12.53
N SER A 372 -19.09 -15.61 11.70
CA SER A 372 -18.35 -15.81 10.45
C SER A 372 -17.06 -15.03 10.33
N THR A 373 -17.12 -13.71 10.52
CA THR A 373 -16.01 -12.80 10.21
C THR A 373 -15.32 -12.22 11.43
N PHE A 374 -16.05 -12.15 12.54
CA PHE A 374 -15.52 -11.65 13.81
C PHE A 374 -14.34 -12.45 14.38
N PRO A 375 -14.30 -13.81 14.33
CA PRO A 375 -13.17 -14.55 14.87
C PRO A 375 -11.83 -14.19 14.22
N GLN A 376 -11.77 -14.14 12.88
CA GLN A 376 -10.55 -13.74 12.18
C GLN A 376 -10.24 -12.26 12.31
N ALA A 377 -11.25 -11.39 12.37
CA ALA A 377 -11.02 -9.96 12.62
C ALA A 377 -10.37 -9.74 13.99
N THR A 378 -10.83 -10.48 15.01
CA THR A 378 -10.25 -10.45 16.37
C THR A 378 -8.82 -11.00 16.38
N LEU A 379 -8.57 -12.12 15.69
CA LEU A 379 -7.23 -12.67 15.53
C LEU A 379 -6.28 -11.68 14.83
N ALA A 380 -6.75 -11.02 13.78
CA ALA A 380 -5.99 -10.01 13.05
C ALA A 380 -5.60 -8.82 13.91
N TRP A 381 -6.58 -8.29 14.67
CA TRP A 381 -6.34 -7.23 15.64
C TRP A 381 -5.33 -7.66 16.71
N TRP A 382 -5.51 -8.86 17.26
CA TRP A 382 -4.62 -9.42 18.29
C TRP A 382 -3.17 -9.61 17.80
N LEU A 383 -2.99 -10.10 16.55
CA LEU A 383 -1.69 -10.26 15.91
C LEU A 383 -1.06 -8.90 15.56
N GLY A 384 -1.85 -7.98 15.03
CA GLY A 384 -1.39 -6.65 14.64
C GLY A 384 -0.89 -5.79 15.81
N ASP A 385 -1.41 -6.02 17.01
CA ASP A 385 -0.96 -5.32 18.22
C ASP A 385 0.22 -6.01 18.93
N ARG A 386 0.63 -7.20 18.50
CA ARG A 386 1.69 -8.02 19.14
C ARG A 386 2.85 -8.40 18.21
N THR A 387 2.89 -7.81 17.02
CA THR A 387 3.93 -8.07 16.04
C THR A 387 5.21 -7.30 16.34
N ASP A 388 6.34 -7.91 16.02
CA ASP A 388 7.67 -7.29 16.02
C ASP A 388 7.92 -6.48 14.72
N GLU A 389 6.99 -6.50 13.76
CA GLU A 389 7.15 -5.90 12.43
C GLU A 389 6.69 -4.42 12.35
N GLY A 390 6.42 -3.73 13.47
CA GLY A 390 6.12 -2.27 13.51
C GLY A 390 4.63 -1.88 13.43
N ILE A 391 4.33 -0.57 13.44
CA ILE A 391 2.96 -0.04 13.39
C ILE A 391 2.28 -0.33 12.04
N ASP A 392 3.06 -0.38 10.97
CA ASP A 392 2.65 -0.70 9.60
C ASP A 392 2.17 -2.15 9.42
N ALA A 393 2.59 -3.04 10.31
CA ALA A 393 2.11 -4.41 10.33
C ALA A 393 0.63 -4.50 10.77
N ARG A 394 0.12 -3.58 11.61
CA ARG A 394 -1.28 -3.60 12.08
C ARG A 394 -2.27 -3.58 10.91
N THR A 395 -2.16 -2.62 10.00
CA THR A 395 -3.04 -2.52 8.83
C THR A 395 -2.85 -3.71 7.89
N THR A 396 -1.61 -4.23 7.80
CA THR A 396 -1.27 -5.44 7.07
C THR A 396 -2.02 -6.67 7.59
N TYR A 397 -2.06 -6.92 8.90
CA TYR A 397 -2.80 -8.05 9.48
C TYR A 397 -4.30 -7.96 9.23
N HIS A 398 -4.88 -6.76 9.35
CA HIS A 398 -6.30 -6.56 9.04
C HIS A 398 -6.60 -6.87 7.56
N LEU A 399 -5.77 -6.40 6.64
CA LEU A 399 -5.89 -6.70 5.21
C LEU A 399 -5.76 -8.20 4.94
N MET A 400 -4.74 -8.85 5.51
CA MET A 400 -4.55 -10.29 5.37
C MET A 400 -5.77 -11.06 5.86
N ALA A 401 -6.30 -10.76 7.04
CA ALA A 401 -7.48 -11.46 7.54
C ALA A 401 -8.71 -11.26 6.66
N ALA A 402 -8.92 -10.05 6.11
CA ALA A 402 -10.00 -9.80 5.17
C ALA A 402 -9.81 -10.57 3.85
N MET A 403 -8.61 -10.56 3.27
CA MET A 403 -8.29 -11.28 2.03
C MET A 403 -8.38 -12.81 2.18
N PHE A 404 -7.80 -13.35 3.26
CA PHE A 404 -7.80 -14.78 3.55
C PHE A 404 -9.13 -15.28 4.11
N SER A 405 -10.12 -14.41 4.31
CA SER A 405 -11.46 -14.84 4.67
C SER A 405 -12.05 -15.79 3.62
N LEU A 406 -11.92 -15.47 2.33
CA LEU A 406 -12.47 -16.28 1.25
C LEU A 406 -11.86 -17.70 1.15
N PRO A 407 -10.52 -17.89 1.11
CA PRO A 407 -9.94 -19.22 0.93
C PRO A 407 -9.70 -20.01 2.22
N LEU A 408 -9.71 -19.37 3.39
CA LEU A 408 -9.32 -20.02 4.66
C LEU A 408 -10.45 -20.01 5.70
N PHE A 409 -10.89 -18.83 6.13
CA PHE A 409 -11.81 -18.75 7.27
C PHE A 409 -13.26 -19.11 6.91
N TRP A 410 -13.81 -18.51 5.85
CA TRP A 410 -15.20 -18.73 5.44
C TRP A 410 -15.48 -20.17 5.00
N PRO A 411 -14.57 -20.91 4.34
CA PRO A 411 -14.79 -22.34 4.09
C PRO A 411 -14.94 -23.15 5.37
N ILE A 412 -14.06 -22.94 6.36
CA ILE A 412 -14.12 -23.66 7.64
C ILE A 412 -15.43 -23.33 8.35
N ILE A 413 -15.78 -22.05 8.48
CA ILE A 413 -17.04 -21.65 9.12
C ILE A 413 -18.25 -22.14 8.32
N GLY A 414 -18.20 -22.06 6.99
CA GLY A 414 -19.27 -22.50 6.10
C GLY A 414 -19.56 -23.99 6.27
N ILE A 415 -18.52 -24.82 6.44
CA ILE A 415 -18.67 -26.25 6.76
C ILE A 415 -19.38 -26.41 8.10
N LEU A 416 -18.98 -25.68 9.14
CA LEU A 416 -19.61 -25.75 10.46
C LEU A 416 -21.09 -25.36 10.42
N TRP A 417 -21.44 -24.28 9.70
CA TRP A 417 -22.83 -23.85 9.51
C TRP A 417 -23.65 -24.86 8.72
N THR A 418 -23.06 -25.43 7.66
CA THR A 418 -23.70 -26.46 6.83
C THR A 418 -23.95 -27.74 7.61
N LEU A 419 -22.96 -28.20 8.39
CA LEU A 419 -23.12 -29.36 9.29
C LEU A 419 -24.20 -29.09 10.34
N SER A 420 -24.23 -27.90 10.93
CA SER A 420 -25.26 -27.49 11.88
C SER A 420 -26.65 -27.50 11.25
N ALA A 421 -26.78 -27.02 10.01
CA ALA A 421 -28.04 -27.04 9.26
C ALA A 421 -28.51 -28.47 8.97
N VAL A 422 -27.61 -29.38 8.61
CA VAL A 422 -27.93 -30.80 8.39
C VAL A 422 -28.36 -31.47 9.69
N LEU A 423 -27.61 -31.29 10.78
CA LEU A 423 -27.81 -32.01 12.03
C LEU A 423 -29.00 -31.50 12.86
N PHE A 424 -29.20 -30.19 12.92
CA PHE A 424 -30.19 -29.57 13.81
C PHE A 424 -31.44 -29.06 13.09
N TYR A 425 -31.36 -28.85 11.77
CA TYR A 425 -32.45 -28.29 10.98
C TYR A 425 -32.89 -29.19 9.81
N ASN A 426 -32.38 -30.43 9.75
CA ASN A 426 -32.73 -31.45 8.75
C ASN A 426 -32.58 -30.96 7.30
N LEU A 427 -31.53 -30.18 7.00
CA LEU A 427 -31.24 -29.72 5.64
C LEU A 427 -31.08 -30.92 4.68
N PRO A 428 -31.90 -31.03 3.62
CA PRO A 428 -31.82 -32.17 2.70
C PRO A 428 -30.47 -32.22 1.97
N PRO A 429 -29.86 -33.41 1.79
CA PRO A 429 -28.55 -33.55 1.13
C PRO A 429 -28.44 -32.88 -0.25
N LEU A 430 -29.55 -32.84 -0.99
CA LEU A 430 -29.64 -32.17 -2.30
C LEU A 430 -29.35 -30.67 -2.22
N PHE A 431 -29.76 -29.99 -1.14
CA PHE A 431 -29.57 -28.55 -0.96
C PHE A 431 -28.27 -28.18 -0.24
N THR A 432 -27.57 -29.15 0.35
CA THR A 432 -26.33 -28.93 1.12
C THR A 432 -25.26 -28.15 0.34
N PRO A 433 -24.94 -28.47 -0.93
CA PRO A 433 -23.93 -27.70 -1.67
C PRO A 433 -24.37 -26.27 -1.97
N ILE A 434 -25.66 -26.08 -2.29
CA ILE A 434 -26.23 -24.75 -2.59
C ILE A 434 -26.21 -23.89 -1.33
N PHE A 435 -26.60 -24.45 -0.19
CA PHE A 435 -26.55 -23.77 1.10
C PHE A 435 -25.12 -23.32 1.43
N TYR A 436 -24.14 -24.23 1.34
CA TYR A 436 -22.74 -23.91 1.59
C TYR A 436 -22.22 -22.78 0.71
N ILE A 437 -22.49 -22.81 -0.60
CA ILE A 437 -22.06 -21.76 -1.54
C ILE A 437 -22.75 -20.43 -1.22
N ALA A 438 -24.05 -20.45 -0.86
CA ALA A 438 -24.81 -19.25 -0.52
C ALA A 438 -24.31 -18.54 0.74
N LEU A 439 -23.61 -19.24 1.65
CA LEU A 439 -23.03 -18.63 2.85
C LEU A 439 -21.95 -17.59 2.53
N PHE A 440 -21.18 -17.76 1.46
CA PHE A 440 -20.07 -16.86 1.11
C PHE A 440 -20.52 -15.42 0.80
N PRO A 441 -21.49 -15.19 -0.11
CA PRO A 441 -22.03 -13.84 -0.31
C PRO A 441 -22.75 -13.30 0.93
N ILE A 442 -23.37 -14.16 1.76
CA ILE A 442 -24.00 -13.75 3.02
C ILE A 442 -22.94 -13.26 4.03
N PHE A 443 -21.83 -13.98 4.19
CA PHE A 443 -20.72 -13.59 5.04
C PHE A 443 -20.07 -12.29 4.55
N TYR A 444 -19.87 -12.15 3.23
CA TYR A 444 -19.37 -10.91 2.65
C TYR A 444 -20.31 -9.73 2.87
N LEU A 445 -21.62 -9.92 2.65
CA LEU A 445 -22.62 -8.87 2.88
C LEU A 445 -22.63 -8.43 4.34
N ALA A 446 -22.57 -9.37 5.29
CA ALA A 446 -22.49 -9.06 6.71
C ALA A 446 -21.21 -8.27 7.05
N ALA A 447 -20.06 -8.66 6.49
CA ALA A 447 -18.80 -7.93 6.68
C ALA A 447 -18.83 -6.51 6.10
N ILE A 448 -19.42 -6.32 4.92
CA ILE A 448 -19.56 -5.00 4.30
C ILE A 448 -20.56 -4.13 5.06
N LEU A 449 -21.71 -4.67 5.47
CA LEU A 449 -22.68 -3.93 6.29
C LEU A 449 -22.08 -3.51 7.63
N MET A 450 -21.26 -4.37 8.25
CA MET A 450 -20.51 -4.02 9.45
C MET A 450 -19.51 -2.89 9.20
N ALA A 451 -18.74 -2.94 8.09
CA ALA A 451 -17.78 -1.90 7.72
C ALA A 451 -18.45 -0.56 7.40
N LEU A 452 -19.54 -0.56 6.64
CA LEU A 452 -20.31 0.64 6.31
C LEU A 452 -20.99 1.23 7.55
N GLY A 453 -21.56 0.37 8.41
CA GLY A 453 -22.14 0.81 9.68
C GLY A 453 -21.09 1.44 10.60
N TYR A 454 -19.87 0.88 10.63
CA TYR A 454 -18.73 1.45 11.33
C TYR A 454 -18.36 2.84 10.80
N ASP A 455 -18.38 3.07 9.47
CA ASP A 455 -18.12 4.40 8.90
C ASP A 455 -19.13 5.44 9.39
N PHE A 456 -20.42 5.12 9.35
CA PHE A 456 -21.47 6.03 9.81
C PHE A 456 -21.39 6.34 11.31
N VAL A 457 -21.07 5.34 12.13
CA VAL A 457 -20.82 5.54 13.57
C VAL A 457 -19.60 6.46 13.77
N ASN A 458 -18.55 6.31 12.97
CA ASN A 458 -17.38 7.20 13.05
C ASN A 458 -17.66 8.61 12.55
N ASP A 459 -18.53 8.80 11.56
CA ASP A 459 -18.98 10.13 11.14
C ASP A 459 -19.70 10.86 12.28
N PHE A 460 -20.56 10.14 13.02
CA PHE A 460 -21.17 10.68 14.23
C PHE A 460 -20.12 11.01 15.30
N ARG A 461 -19.16 10.11 15.55
CA ARG A 461 -18.06 10.37 16.50
C ARG A 461 -17.22 11.59 16.11
N ARG A 462 -16.91 11.76 14.81
CA ARG A 462 -16.19 12.92 14.27
C ARG A 462 -16.99 14.21 14.48
N ASP A 463 -18.30 14.20 14.27
CA ASP A 463 -19.17 15.34 14.61
C ASP A 463 -19.18 15.65 16.11
N ARG A 464 -19.25 14.63 16.97
CA ARG A 464 -19.15 14.82 18.42
C ARG A 464 -17.82 15.45 18.83
N ARG A 465 -16.70 15.06 18.22
CA ARG A 465 -15.38 15.66 18.48
C ARG A 465 -15.33 17.13 18.09
N ARG A 466 -15.88 17.51 16.93
CA ARG A 466 -16.03 18.93 16.54
C ARG A 466 -16.87 19.71 17.54
N ALA A 467 -18.00 19.16 17.98
CA ALA A 467 -18.87 19.79 18.97
C ALA A 467 -18.19 19.97 20.34
N LEU A 468 -17.39 19.00 20.78
CA LEU A 468 -16.60 19.06 22.00
C LEU A 468 -15.50 20.12 21.90
N LEU A 469 -14.75 20.15 20.79
CA LEU A 469 -13.71 21.16 20.57
C LEU A 469 -14.31 22.57 20.56
N THR A 470 -15.52 22.74 20.04
CA THR A 470 -16.17 24.06 20.04
C THR A 470 -16.48 24.60 21.44
N ARG A 471 -16.55 23.73 22.46
CA ARG A 471 -16.77 24.11 23.86
C ARG A 471 -15.46 24.17 24.66
N ASN A 472 -14.34 23.80 24.06
CA ASN A 472 -13.03 23.79 24.67
C ASN A 472 -12.43 25.22 24.65
N SER A 473 -11.64 25.58 25.66
CA SER A 473 -10.91 26.86 25.70
C SER A 473 -9.98 27.04 24.50
N LEU A 474 -9.46 25.94 23.94
CA LEU A 474 -8.58 25.93 22.77
C LEU A 474 -9.26 26.42 21.49
N VAL A 475 -10.59 26.47 21.42
CA VAL A 475 -11.30 26.94 20.21
C VAL A 475 -10.95 28.39 19.86
N LYS A 476 -10.68 29.22 20.88
CA LYS A 476 -10.27 30.60 20.67
C LYS A 476 -8.90 30.65 20.00
N SER A 477 -7.94 29.89 20.50
CA SER A 477 -6.60 29.80 19.89
C SER A 477 -6.66 29.24 18.46
N LEU A 478 -7.51 28.24 18.20
CA LEU A 478 -7.73 27.74 16.86
C LEU A 478 -8.28 28.83 15.93
N SER A 479 -9.29 29.58 16.38
CA SER A 479 -9.88 30.67 15.59
C SER A 479 -8.87 31.79 15.33
N ASP A 480 -8.12 32.20 16.35
CA ASP A 480 -7.12 33.26 16.26
C ASP A 480 -6.01 32.87 15.26
N SER A 481 -5.45 31.65 15.38
CA SER A 481 -4.45 31.15 14.42
C SER A 481 -5.02 30.98 13.01
N THR A 482 -6.29 30.57 12.86
CA THR A 482 -6.92 30.45 11.55
C THR A 482 -7.09 31.81 10.88
N ASN A 483 -7.52 32.82 11.62
CA ASN A 483 -7.66 34.19 11.09
C ASN A 483 -6.31 34.77 10.64
N LEU A 484 -5.24 34.57 11.43
CA LEU A 484 -3.90 35.04 11.08
C LEU A 484 -3.34 34.32 9.83
N VAL A 485 -3.64 33.03 9.67
CA VAL A 485 -3.33 32.28 8.44
C VAL A 485 -4.07 32.88 7.25
N ASP A 486 -5.38 33.15 7.38
CA ASP A 486 -6.19 33.70 6.31
C ASP A 486 -5.74 35.12 5.90
N GLU A 487 -5.40 35.98 6.88
CA GLU A 487 -4.82 37.32 6.65
C GLU A 487 -3.49 37.22 5.89
N SER A 488 -2.61 36.31 6.30
CA SER A 488 -1.33 36.07 5.63
C SER A 488 -1.49 35.54 4.21
N LEU A 489 -2.49 34.70 3.96
CA LEU A 489 -2.78 34.16 2.62
C LEU A 489 -3.33 35.21 1.65
N VAL A 490 -3.99 36.26 2.16
CA VAL A 490 -4.39 37.42 1.33
C VAL A 490 -3.15 38.19 0.88
N ALA A 491 -2.14 38.33 1.74
CA ALA A 491 -0.88 39.01 1.41
C ALA A 491 0.03 38.22 0.43
N LEU A 492 -0.22 36.91 0.30
CA LEU A 492 0.48 36.01 -0.64
C LEU A 492 -0.07 36.02 -2.07
N LYS A 493 -1.23 36.65 -2.31
CA LYS A 493 -1.81 36.86 -3.64
C LYS A 493 -1.28 38.15 -4.25
#